data_AF-C1BGG9-F1
#
_entry.id   AF-C1BGG9-F1
#
_cell.length_a   1.000
_cell.length_b   1.000
_cell.length_c   1.000
_cell.angle_alpha   90.00
_cell.angle_beta   90.00
_cell.angle_gamma   90.00
#
_symmetry.space_group_name_H-M   'P 1'
#
loop_
_entity.id
_entity.type
_entity.pdbx_description
1 polymer ?
#
loop_
_entity_poly.entity_id
_entity_poly.type
_entity_poly.pdbx_seq_one_letter_code
_entity_poly.pdbx_strand_id
1 'polypeptide(L)'
;MSDQYATVQKGSLKLKGIGVVSAGKKKKKKDKETKRLEQQINTNRNEEEETKSGYIDKRTPAQIAFDKMQEKRQIERILNKAEKTHKRRVEDFNRHLDSLTEHYDIPKVSWTK
;
A
#
# COMPACT_ATOMS: atom_id res chain seq x y z
N MET A 1 20.90 35.45 -9.06
CA MET A 1 20.03 34.28 -8.80
C MET A 1 20.46 33.67 -7.47
N SER A 2 19.67 33.85 -6.40
CA SER A 2 19.97 33.28 -5.08
C SER A 2 19.53 31.82 -5.04
N ASP A 3 20.45 30.91 -4.68
CA ASP A 3 20.21 29.47 -4.63
C ASP A 3 19.28 29.11 -3.45
N GLN A 4 18.15 28.49 -3.77
CA GLN A 4 17.03 28.21 -2.86
C GLN A 4 17.37 27.20 -1.75
N TYR A 5 18.56 26.57 -1.80
CA TYR A 5 19.00 25.53 -0.87
C TYR A 5 20.16 25.95 0.03
N ALA A 6 20.56 27.21 0.03
CA ALA A 6 21.68 27.70 0.83
C ALA A 6 21.47 27.56 2.36
N THR A 7 20.23 27.51 2.83
CA THR A 7 19.86 27.51 4.26
C THR A 7 19.57 26.13 4.86
N VAL A 8 19.81 25.03 4.14
CA VAL A 8 19.52 23.69 4.66
C VAL A 8 20.54 23.27 5.73
N GLN A 9 20.08 22.91 6.94
CA GLN A 9 20.94 22.38 8.01
C GLN A 9 21.59 21.04 7.59
N LYS A 10 22.90 21.04 7.34
CA LYS A 10 23.69 19.87 6.92
C LYS A 10 24.23 19.05 8.11
N GLY A 11 23.40 18.78 9.12
CA GLY A 11 23.78 18.06 10.34
C GLY A 11 22.85 16.92 10.69
N SER A 12 23.34 15.93 11.43
CA SER A 12 22.51 14.82 11.92
C SER A 12 21.46 15.32 12.93
N LEU A 13 20.20 14.93 12.71
CA LEU A 13 19.06 15.39 13.50
C LEU A 13 19.15 14.85 14.94
N LYS A 14 19.44 15.74 15.89
CA LYS A 14 19.47 15.41 17.33
C LYS A 14 18.08 15.64 17.94
N LEU A 15 17.34 14.56 18.15
CA LEU A 15 16.04 14.61 18.84
C LEU A 15 16.24 14.59 20.36
N LYS A 16 15.69 15.60 21.04
CA LYS A 16 15.72 15.71 22.50
C LYS A 16 14.94 14.53 23.10
N GLY A 17 15.64 13.63 23.80
CA GLY A 17 15.05 12.46 24.48
C GLY A 17 15.68 11.11 24.13
N ILE A 18 16.58 11.04 23.14
CA ILE A 18 17.32 9.81 22.81
C ILE A 18 18.68 9.84 23.53
N GLY A 19 18.63 9.60 24.85
CA GLY A 19 19.80 9.12 25.57
C GLY A 19 20.10 7.67 25.15
N VAL A 20 21.38 7.35 24.99
CA VAL A 20 21.93 6.04 24.55
C VAL A 20 21.09 4.88 25.09
N VAL A 21 20.36 4.21 24.20
CA VAL A 21 19.35 3.20 24.59
C VAL A 21 20.04 1.86 24.77
N SER A 22 20.36 1.50 26.01
CA SER A 22 20.81 0.16 26.39
C SER A 22 19.77 -0.91 25.99
N ALA A 23 20.23 -2.11 25.63
CA ALA A 23 19.43 -3.19 25.03
C ALA A 23 18.15 -3.57 25.83
N GLY A 24 18.15 -3.38 27.16
CA GLY A 24 16.97 -3.60 28.01
C GLY A 24 15.82 -2.61 27.78
N LYS A 25 16.11 -1.34 27.44
CA LYS A 25 15.07 -0.35 27.09
C LYS A 25 14.42 -0.66 25.73
N LYS A 26 15.15 -1.27 24.78
CA LYS A 26 14.58 -1.66 23.47
C LYS A 26 13.50 -2.74 23.62
N LYS A 27 13.72 -3.79 24.44
CA LYS A 27 12.69 -4.82 24.71
C LYS A 27 11.44 -4.22 25.39
N LYS A 28 11.62 -3.41 26.44
CA LYS A 28 10.49 -2.76 27.14
C LYS A 28 9.73 -1.75 26.28
N LYS A 29 10.41 -1.11 25.32
CA LYS A 29 9.77 -0.17 24.37
C LYS A 29 8.97 -0.94 23.30
N LYS A 30 9.45 -2.09 22.82
CA LYS A 30 8.73 -2.97 21.89
C LYS A 30 7.44 -3.54 22.50
N ASP A 31 7.49 -4.05 23.73
CA ASP A 31 6.30 -4.56 24.42
C ASP A 31 5.25 -3.48 24.74
N LYS A 32 5.70 -2.23 24.94
CA LYS A 32 4.80 -1.10 25.15
C LYS A 32 4.13 -0.66 23.85
N GLU A 33 4.80 -0.83 22.71
CA GLU A 33 4.27 -0.48 21.40
C GLU A 33 3.28 -1.53 20.89
N THR A 34 3.57 -2.82 21.08
CA THR A 34 2.62 -3.91 20.75
C THR A 34 1.33 -3.80 21.55
N LYS A 35 1.42 -3.55 22.87
CA LYS A 35 0.23 -3.33 23.72
C LYS A 35 -0.58 -2.10 23.32
N ARG A 36 0.06 -1.04 22.80
CA ARG A 36 -0.65 0.14 22.30
C ARG A 36 -1.35 -0.14 20.98
N LEU A 37 -0.72 -0.91 20.09
CA LEU A 37 -1.34 -1.35 18.84
C LEU A 37 -2.56 -2.23 19.12
N GLU A 38 -2.44 -3.20 20.03
CA GLU A 38 -3.54 -4.07 20.44
C GLU A 38 -4.70 -3.29 21.05
N GLN A 39 -4.41 -2.29 21.89
CA GLN A 39 -5.42 -1.40 22.45
C GLN A 39 -6.13 -0.58 21.36
N GLN A 40 -5.38 -0.02 20.40
CA GLN A 40 -5.97 0.72 19.28
C GLN A 40 -6.84 -0.16 18.36
N ILE A 41 -6.44 -1.42 18.14
CA ILE A 41 -7.22 -2.38 17.36
C ILE A 41 -8.52 -2.73 18.11
N ASN A 42 -8.46 -2.93 19.43
CA ASN A 42 -9.64 -3.24 20.23
C ASN A 42 -10.60 -2.05 20.38
N THR A 43 -10.09 -0.81 20.51
CA THR A 43 -10.95 0.39 20.56
C THR A 43 -11.67 0.61 19.23
N ASN A 44 -10.97 0.49 18.09
CA ASN A 44 -11.61 0.61 16.77
C ASN A 44 -12.69 -0.45 16.55
N ARG A 45 -12.45 -1.68 17.04
CA ARG A 45 -13.41 -2.79 16.90
C ARG A 45 -14.68 -2.59 17.73
N ASN A 46 -14.56 -2.03 18.93
CA ASN A 46 -15.70 -1.71 19.79
C ASN A 46 -16.51 -0.51 19.25
N GLU A 47 -15.85 0.52 18.69
CA GLU A 47 -16.52 1.66 18.05
C GLU A 47 -17.29 1.26 16.78
N GLU A 48 -16.81 0.26 16.03
CA GLU A 48 -17.53 -0.34 14.89
C GLU A 48 -18.72 -1.22 15.30
N GLU A 49 -18.73 -1.77 16.52
CA GLU A 49 -19.83 -2.60 17.04
C GLU A 49 -20.94 -1.74 17.67
N GLU A 50 -20.61 -0.66 18.38
CA GLU A 50 -21.61 0.24 18.97
C GLU A 50 -22.40 1.05 17.92
N THR A 51 -21.80 1.35 16.76
CA THR A 51 -22.46 2.12 15.68
C THR A 51 -23.42 1.29 14.81
N LYS A 52 -23.33 -0.05 14.85
CA LYS A 52 -24.20 -0.96 14.07
C LYS A 52 -25.57 -1.19 14.69
N SER A 53 -25.74 -0.93 16.00
CA SER A 53 -27.00 -1.18 16.72
C SER A 53 -28.17 -0.28 16.28
N GLY A 54 -27.94 0.77 15.49
CA GLY A 54 -28.98 1.73 15.09
C GLY A 54 -29.01 2.11 13.60
N TYR A 55 -28.14 1.54 12.76
CA TYR A 55 -28.06 1.91 11.34
C TYR A 55 -28.96 1.01 10.48
N ILE A 56 -30.15 1.51 10.14
CA ILE A 56 -31.01 0.89 9.14
C ILE A 56 -30.42 1.18 7.77
N ASP A 57 -29.97 0.14 7.08
CA ASP A 57 -29.44 0.26 5.72
C ASP A 57 -30.54 0.70 4.75
N LYS A 58 -30.44 1.95 4.27
CA LYS A 58 -31.40 2.55 3.33
C LYS A 58 -31.14 2.13 1.88
N ARG A 59 -30.14 1.28 1.63
CA ARG A 59 -29.76 0.84 0.29
C ARG A 59 -30.84 -0.04 -0.33
N THR A 60 -31.03 0.09 -1.63
CA THR A 60 -31.93 -0.78 -2.38
C THR A 60 -31.33 -2.19 -2.50
N PRO A 61 -32.14 -3.24 -2.74
CA PRO A 61 -31.63 -4.59 -2.95
C PRO A 61 -30.58 -4.67 -4.07
N ALA A 62 -30.72 -3.86 -5.12
CA ALA A 62 -29.76 -3.76 -6.21
C ALA A 62 -28.43 -3.13 -5.77
N GLN A 63 -28.48 -2.10 -4.93
CA GLN A 63 -27.27 -1.47 -4.36
C GLN A 63 -26.54 -2.45 -3.44
N ILE A 64 -27.26 -3.16 -2.57
CA ILE A 64 -26.68 -4.18 -1.69
C ILE A 64 -26.01 -5.28 -2.49
N ALA A 65 -26.63 -5.75 -3.58
CA ALA A 65 -26.04 -6.77 -4.44
C ALA A 65 -24.78 -6.26 -5.16
N PHE A 66 -24.78 -5.01 -5.63
CA PHE A 66 -23.63 -4.38 -6.25
C PHE A 66 -22.46 -4.23 -5.28
N ASP A 67 -22.71 -3.75 -4.06
CA ASP A 67 -21.68 -3.58 -3.05
C ASP A 67 -21.05 -4.91 -2.64
N LYS A 68 -21.87 -5.94 -2.41
CA LYS A 68 -21.38 -7.31 -2.16
C LYS A 68 -20.49 -7.83 -3.30
N MET A 69 -20.83 -7.51 -4.56
CA MET A 69 -20.00 -7.89 -5.71
C MET A 69 -18.70 -7.07 -5.77
N GLN A 70 -18.74 -5.78 -5.45
CA GLN A 70 -17.55 -4.94 -5.36
C GLN A 70 -16.60 -5.43 -4.27
N GLU A 71 -17.12 -5.75 -3.08
CA GLU A 71 -16.35 -6.29 -1.96
C GLU A 71 -15.63 -7.59 -2.37
N LYS A 72 -16.34 -8.53 -3.01
CA LYS A 72 -15.74 -9.76 -3.54
C LYS A 72 -14.59 -9.47 -4.50
N ARG A 73 -14.81 -8.60 -5.50
CA ARG A 73 -13.77 -8.21 -6.47
C ARG A 73 -12.62 -7.45 -5.83
N GLN A 74 -12.89 -6.67 -4.79
CA GLN A 74 -11.86 -5.94 -4.06
C GLN A 74 -10.95 -6.91 -3.31
N ILE A 75 -11.51 -7.92 -2.64
CA ILE A 75 -10.73 -8.97 -1.96
C ILE A 75 -9.82 -9.68 -2.98
N GLU A 76 -10.35 -10.09 -4.13
CA GLU A 76 -9.57 -10.71 -5.21
C GLU A 76 -8.46 -9.79 -5.72
N ARG A 77 -8.76 -8.50 -5.95
CA ARG A 77 -7.75 -7.51 -6.38
C ARG A 77 -6.66 -7.30 -5.33
N ILE A 78 -7.03 -7.28 -4.05
CA ILE A 78 -6.07 -7.14 -2.94
C ILE A 78 -5.16 -8.36 -2.91
N LEU A 79 -5.72 -9.58 -3.00
CA LEU A 79 -4.96 -10.82 -3.02
C LEU A 79 -3.98 -10.85 -4.20
N ASN A 80 -4.45 -10.58 -5.41
CA ASN A 80 -3.63 -10.57 -6.63
C ASN A 80 -2.52 -9.51 -6.58
N LYS A 81 -2.80 -8.32 -6.01
CA LYS A 81 -1.79 -7.28 -5.82
C LYS A 81 -0.75 -7.66 -4.77
N ALA A 82 -1.17 -8.35 -3.72
CA ALA A 82 -0.28 -8.82 -2.66
C ALA A 82 0.60 -9.99 -3.11
N GLU A 83 0.10 -10.85 -4.00
CA GLU A 83 0.82 -12.02 -4.50
C GLU A 83 2.14 -11.66 -5.21
N LYS A 84 2.16 -10.57 -5.98
CA LYS A 84 3.33 -10.18 -6.77
C LYS A 84 4.01 -8.94 -6.21
N THR A 85 5.29 -9.11 -5.83
CA THR A 85 6.18 -7.98 -5.52
C THR A 85 6.33 -7.06 -6.74
N HIS A 86 6.66 -5.79 -6.50
CA HIS A 86 6.85 -4.83 -7.59
C HIS A 86 7.93 -5.30 -8.58
N LYS A 87 9.06 -5.82 -8.07
CA LYS A 87 10.14 -6.36 -8.89
C LYS A 87 9.64 -7.47 -9.82
N ARG A 88 8.87 -8.43 -9.31
CA ARG A 88 8.30 -9.52 -10.13
C ARG A 88 7.31 -9.00 -11.18
N ARG A 89 6.53 -7.95 -10.86
CA ARG A 89 5.66 -7.30 -11.84
C ARG A 89 6.45 -6.63 -12.97
N VAL A 90 7.57 -6.00 -12.65
CA VAL A 90 8.47 -5.39 -13.65
C VAL A 90 9.14 -6.47 -14.50
N GLU A 91 9.61 -7.57 -13.89
CA GLU A 91 10.18 -8.71 -14.62
C GLU A 91 9.15 -9.38 -15.54
N ASP A 92 7.92 -9.62 -15.07
CA ASP A 92 6.82 -10.13 -15.89
C ASP A 92 6.52 -9.20 -17.07
N PHE A 93 6.52 -7.88 -16.82
CA PHE A 93 6.28 -6.88 -17.86
C PHE A 93 7.40 -6.86 -18.90
N ASN A 94 8.65 -6.88 -18.47
CA ASN A 94 9.79 -6.91 -19.39
C ASN A 94 9.81 -8.18 -20.22
N ARG A 95 9.53 -9.35 -19.61
CA ARG A 95 9.39 -10.60 -20.36
C ARG A 95 8.28 -10.54 -21.41
N HIS A 96 7.17 -9.87 -21.10
CA HIS A 96 6.10 -9.67 -22.07
C HIS A 96 6.53 -8.75 -23.23
N LEU A 97 7.24 -7.65 -22.93
CA LEU A 97 7.80 -6.76 -23.95
C LEU A 97 8.82 -7.47 -24.84
N ASP A 98 9.69 -8.30 -24.27
CA ASP A 98 10.67 -9.08 -25.05
C ASP A 98 9.98 -10.08 -26.01
N SER A 99 8.78 -10.56 -25.65
CA SER A 99 7.99 -11.46 -26.50
C SER A 99 7.15 -10.74 -27.56
N LEU A 100 6.95 -9.43 -27.41
CA LEU A 100 6.16 -8.63 -28.35
C LEU A 100 6.94 -8.41 -29.63
N THR A 101 6.23 -8.48 -30.77
CA THR A 101 6.85 -8.23 -32.06
C THR A 101 7.22 -6.75 -32.20
N GLU A 102 8.42 -6.48 -32.70
CA GLU A 102 8.86 -5.09 -32.98
C GLU A 102 8.03 -4.45 -34.10
N HIS A 103 7.49 -5.26 -35.00
CA HIS A 103 6.65 -4.84 -36.12
C HIS A 103 5.24 -5.42 -35.99
N TYR A 104 4.24 -4.57 -36.23
CA TYR A 104 2.81 -4.92 -36.16
C TYR A 104 2.20 -5.21 -37.54
N ASP A 105 2.99 -5.12 -38.60
CA ASP A 105 2.56 -5.37 -39.98
C ASP A 105 3.69 -6.00 -40.80
N ILE A 106 3.33 -6.66 -41.88
CA ILE A 106 4.26 -7.39 -42.73
C ILE A 106 4.96 -6.39 -43.65
N PRO A 107 6.30 -6.42 -43.74
CA PRO A 107 7.02 -5.54 -44.64
C PRO A 107 6.60 -5.80 -46.10
N LYS A 108 6.48 -4.73 -46.89
CA LYS A 108 6.13 -4.81 -48.32
C LYS A 108 7.26 -5.44 -49.12
N VAL A 109 6.92 -6.09 -50.24
CA VAL A 109 7.90 -6.81 -51.09
C VAL A 109 8.99 -5.89 -51.67
N SER A 110 8.68 -4.61 -51.89
CA SER A 110 9.67 -3.59 -52.31
C SER A 110 10.30 -2.81 -51.16
N TRP A 111 10.03 -3.20 -49.91
CA TRP A 111 10.60 -2.55 -48.73
C TRP A 111 12.09 -2.88 -48.64
N THR A 112 12.92 -1.93 -49.04
CA THR A 112 14.36 -1.93 -48.81
C THR A 112 14.65 -1.04 -47.61
N LYS A 113 15.65 -1.41 -46.81
CA LYS A 113 16.00 -0.74 -45.55
C LYS A 113 16.63 0.63 -45.77
#